data_AF-A0A957TIK8-F1
#
_entry.id   AF-A0A957TIK8-F1
#
_cell.length_a   1.000
_cell.length_b   1.000
_cell.length_c   1.000
_cell.angle_alpha   90.00
_cell.angle_beta   90.00
_cell.angle_gamma   90.00
#
_symmetry.space_group_name_H-M   'P 1'
#
loop_
_entity.id
_entity.type
_entity.pdbx_description
1 polymer ?
#
loop_
_entity_poly.entity_id
_entity_poly.type
_entity_poly.pdbx_seq_one_letter_code
_entity_poly.pdbx_strand_id
1 'polypeptide(L)'
;TVVGPAQQVNQVVSAEAPVYLRGATAQVERLQTVSLLNRSNQTVANVRAEPAAVDISIPVERWPGRRSVAVRVKLTGQPAFGYRLVRVTPDPSTVVLYGDAAALDQVPGSVETESLSLEGATGNVQARLQLLLPEGVNASEGNSVAVNAEIVPIEDSRTVTLRPIVRGLGENLKADFSPETVDVIMSGPLTLMNSLGPDDIYASLDINGLQAGNYVIEPNVIGPENIRAEGILPETVEVVITSLVTPTLSTPGGGTIPPPSTVTPDTVPTASSGPTPTATSAVASPAETEVPPLSTPRRTATASATSEATATPTP
;
A
#
# COMPACT_ATOMS: atom_id res chain seq x y z
N THR A 1 -64.11 -21.73 22.53
CA THR A 1 -65.01 -22.86 22.23
C THR A 1 -64.73 -23.34 20.81
N VAL A 2 -65.05 -24.60 20.48
CA VAL A 2 -64.85 -25.15 19.13
C VAL A 2 -66.21 -25.50 18.54
N VAL A 3 -66.49 -24.99 17.34
CA VAL A 3 -67.78 -25.17 16.65
C VAL A 3 -67.55 -25.96 15.37
N GLY A 4 -68.31 -27.03 15.18
CA GLY A 4 -68.24 -27.87 13.98
C GLY A 4 -69.02 -29.18 14.12
N PRO A 5 -68.94 -30.08 13.12
CA PRO A 5 -69.58 -31.39 13.16
C PRO A 5 -69.09 -32.23 14.35
N ALA A 6 -70.01 -32.86 15.08
CA ALA A 6 -69.70 -33.56 16.34
C ALA A 6 -68.57 -34.61 16.20
N GLN A 7 -68.49 -35.28 15.04
CA GLN A 7 -67.43 -36.24 14.72
C GLN A 7 -66.03 -35.61 14.60
N GLN A 8 -65.95 -34.35 14.16
CA GLN A 8 -64.69 -33.62 13.95
C GLN A 8 -64.28 -32.85 15.20
N VAL A 9 -65.25 -32.33 15.96
CA VAL A 9 -64.99 -31.69 17.28
C VAL A 9 -64.38 -32.70 18.25
N ASN A 10 -64.87 -33.95 18.27
CA ASN A 10 -64.30 -35.03 19.10
C ASN A 10 -62.88 -35.47 18.69
N GLN A 11 -62.41 -35.06 17.50
CA GLN A 11 -61.05 -35.33 17.05
C GLN A 11 -60.05 -34.24 17.47
N VAL A 12 -60.53 -33.04 17.81
CA VAL A 12 -59.68 -31.93 18.26
C VAL A 12 -59.18 -32.21 19.67
N VAL A 13 -57.86 -32.15 19.85
CA VAL A 13 -57.19 -32.41 21.13
C VAL A 13 -56.43 -31.19 21.65
N SER A 14 -55.86 -30.39 20.76
CA SER A 14 -55.12 -29.18 21.12
C SER A 14 -55.49 -28.02 20.19
N ALA A 15 -55.37 -26.81 20.71
CA ALA A 15 -55.56 -25.57 19.98
C ALA A 15 -54.25 -24.79 20.09
N GLU A 16 -53.51 -24.64 18.98
CA GLU A 16 -52.18 -24.04 18.97
C GLU A 16 -52.14 -22.82 18.05
N ALA A 17 -51.47 -21.78 18.51
CA ALA A 17 -51.22 -20.56 17.77
C ALA A 17 -49.70 -20.40 17.61
N PRO A 18 -49.11 -20.73 16.44
CA PRO A 18 -47.67 -20.64 16.26
C PRO A 18 -47.24 -19.17 16.20
N VAL A 19 -46.33 -18.77 17.09
CA VAL A 19 -45.74 -17.43 17.11
C VAL A 19 -44.24 -17.52 16.86
N TYR A 20 -43.76 -16.84 15.83
CA TYR A 20 -42.34 -16.75 15.51
C TYR A 20 -41.71 -15.54 16.20
N LEU A 21 -40.83 -15.78 17.17
CA LEU A 21 -40.16 -14.74 17.97
C LEU A 21 -38.75 -14.38 17.48
N ARG A 22 -38.33 -14.91 16.33
CA ARG A 22 -36.95 -14.76 15.84
C ARG A 22 -36.65 -13.30 15.51
N GLY A 23 -35.74 -12.68 16.27
CA GLY A 23 -35.32 -11.29 16.09
C GLY A 23 -36.18 -10.23 16.79
N ALA A 24 -37.14 -10.64 17.63
CA ALA A 24 -37.92 -9.69 18.43
C ALA A 24 -37.04 -9.05 19.52
N THR A 25 -36.95 -7.72 19.51
CA THR A 25 -36.16 -6.91 20.47
C THR A 25 -37.03 -6.11 21.46
N ALA A 26 -38.36 -6.17 21.31
CA ALA A 26 -39.36 -5.50 22.14
C ALA A 26 -40.61 -6.38 22.29
N GLN A 27 -41.53 -6.00 23.19
CA GLN A 27 -42.81 -6.69 23.42
C GLN A 27 -43.53 -6.99 22.10
N VAL A 28 -43.95 -8.25 21.93
CA VAL A 28 -44.65 -8.70 20.73
C VAL A 28 -46.12 -8.84 21.08
N GLU A 29 -46.94 -7.96 20.52
CA GLU A 29 -48.40 -8.08 20.50
C GLU A 29 -48.82 -8.50 19.10
N ARG A 30 -49.45 -9.68 18.99
CA ARG A 30 -49.90 -10.17 17.69
C ARG A 30 -51.21 -10.92 17.80
N LEU A 31 -52.11 -10.58 16.89
CA LEU A 31 -53.35 -11.30 16.68
C LEU A 31 -53.05 -12.56 15.85
N GLN A 32 -53.06 -13.73 16.48
CA GLN A 32 -52.74 -14.99 15.83
C GLN A 32 -53.99 -15.86 15.69
N THR A 33 -54.15 -16.49 14.53
CA THR A 33 -55.23 -17.44 14.29
C THR A 33 -54.94 -18.77 14.98
N VAL A 34 -55.95 -19.29 15.67
CA VAL A 34 -55.85 -20.56 16.40
C VAL A 34 -56.04 -21.72 15.43
N SER A 35 -55.04 -22.59 15.35
CA SER A 35 -55.14 -23.85 14.60
C SER A 35 -55.58 -24.95 15.55
N LEU A 36 -56.52 -25.79 15.11
CA LEU A 36 -57.05 -26.90 15.91
C LEU A 36 -56.39 -28.21 15.45
N LEU A 37 -55.70 -28.90 16.35
CA LEU A 37 -54.93 -30.11 16.06
C LEU A 37 -55.61 -31.35 16.62
N ASN A 38 -55.52 -32.47 15.90
CA ASN A 38 -55.93 -33.79 16.38
C ASN A 38 -54.83 -34.52 17.18
N ARG A 39 -55.09 -35.74 17.67
CA ARG A 39 -54.08 -36.57 18.36
C ARG A 39 -52.82 -36.87 17.54
N SER A 40 -52.89 -36.74 16.23
CA SER A 40 -51.78 -36.95 15.30
C SER A 40 -51.07 -35.64 14.93
N ASN A 41 -51.34 -34.54 15.66
CA ASN A 41 -50.80 -33.20 15.41
C ASN A 41 -51.14 -32.63 14.02
N GLN A 42 -52.22 -33.11 13.40
CA GLN A 42 -52.70 -32.61 12.11
C GLN A 42 -53.84 -31.62 12.32
N THR A 43 -53.85 -30.55 11.53
CA THR A 43 -54.93 -29.55 11.55
C THR A 43 -56.25 -30.18 11.13
N VAL A 44 -57.27 -30.06 11.98
CA VAL A 44 -58.62 -30.56 11.71
C VAL A 44 -59.37 -29.56 10.83
N ALA A 45 -59.76 -29.98 9.63
CA ALA A 45 -60.58 -29.18 8.73
C ALA A 45 -62.06 -29.17 9.17
N ASN A 46 -62.81 -28.12 8.79
CA ASN A 46 -64.25 -27.93 9.06
C ASN A 46 -64.65 -27.72 10.53
N VAL A 47 -63.70 -27.35 11.39
CA VAL A 47 -63.94 -26.85 12.75
C VAL A 47 -63.44 -25.43 12.86
N ARG A 48 -64.17 -24.58 13.59
CA ARG A 48 -63.78 -23.19 13.85
C ARG A 48 -63.60 -22.99 15.34
N ALA A 49 -62.46 -22.40 15.72
CA ALA A 49 -62.27 -21.89 17.06
C ALA A 49 -63.04 -20.57 17.20
N GLU A 50 -63.69 -20.39 18.34
CA GLU A 50 -64.35 -19.14 18.69
C GLU A 50 -63.79 -18.69 20.05
N PRO A 51 -62.99 -17.61 20.09
CA PRO A 51 -62.63 -16.70 18.99
C PRO A 51 -61.67 -17.32 17.96
N ALA A 52 -61.80 -16.90 16.69
CA ALA A 52 -60.97 -17.39 15.58
C ALA A 52 -59.52 -16.85 15.63
N ALA A 53 -59.34 -15.73 16.34
CA ALA A 53 -58.05 -15.12 16.57
C ALA A 53 -57.92 -14.71 18.04
N VAL A 54 -56.74 -14.96 18.61
CA VAL A 54 -56.42 -14.63 19.99
C VAL A 54 -55.33 -13.56 19.96
N ASP A 55 -55.49 -12.53 20.79
CA ASP A 55 -54.46 -11.54 21.02
C ASP A 55 -53.40 -12.15 21.94
N ILE A 56 -52.17 -12.27 21.42
CA ILE A 56 -51.05 -12.83 22.15
C ILE A 56 -50.08 -11.69 22.45
N SER A 57 -49.96 -11.35 23.72
CA SER A 57 -48.94 -10.43 24.22
C SER A 57 -47.84 -11.23 24.93
N ILE A 58 -46.66 -11.25 24.33
CA ILE A 58 -45.47 -11.89 24.91
C ILE A 58 -44.52 -10.77 25.36
N PRO A 59 -44.30 -10.58 26.67
CA PRO A 59 -43.31 -9.64 27.15
C PRO A 59 -41.91 -10.15 26.78
N VAL A 60 -41.19 -9.37 25.96
CA VAL A 60 -39.79 -9.65 25.62
C VAL A 60 -38.93 -8.71 26.46
N GLU A 61 -38.43 -9.22 27.57
CA GLU A 61 -37.45 -8.50 28.38
C GLU A 61 -36.07 -8.68 27.75
N ARG A 62 -35.47 -7.58 27.28
CA ARG A 62 -34.03 -7.53 27.06
C ARG A 62 -33.41 -7.82 28.42
N TRP A 63 -32.54 -8.83 28.51
CA TRP A 63 -31.89 -9.20 29.76
C TRP A 63 -31.33 -7.94 30.42
N PRO A 64 -31.97 -7.47 31.52
CA PRO A 64 -31.64 -6.19 32.08
C PRO A 64 -30.21 -6.26 32.60
N GLY A 65 -29.44 -5.21 32.35
CA GLY A 65 -28.06 -5.18 32.80
C GLY A 65 -27.07 -5.86 31.86
N ARG A 66 -27.33 -5.97 30.55
CA ARG A 66 -26.29 -6.34 29.57
C ARG A 66 -26.30 -5.40 28.37
N ARG A 67 -25.14 -4.83 28.05
CA ARG A 67 -24.97 -3.93 26.90
C ARG A 67 -23.64 -4.19 26.21
N SER A 68 -23.67 -4.44 24.91
CA SER A 68 -22.45 -4.52 24.09
C SER A 68 -21.98 -3.13 23.72
N VAL A 69 -20.71 -2.83 23.97
CA VAL A 69 -20.09 -1.55 23.64
C VAL A 69 -18.73 -1.77 22.96
N ALA A 70 -18.34 -0.83 22.10
CA ALA A 70 -17.03 -0.87 21.47
C ALA A 70 -15.93 -0.38 22.42
N VAL A 71 -14.74 -0.96 22.33
CA VAL A 71 -13.58 -0.50 23.12
C VAL A 71 -12.86 0.62 22.37
N ARG A 72 -12.66 1.76 23.04
CA ARG A 72 -11.85 2.88 22.55
C ARG A 72 -10.55 2.97 23.33
N VAL A 73 -9.45 2.82 22.61
CA VAL A 73 -8.12 2.96 23.19
C VAL A 73 -7.71 4.42 23.19
N LYS A 74 -7.31 4.93 24.34
CA LYS A 74 -6.70 6.26 24.46
C LYS A 74 -5.21 6.15 24.20
N LEU A 75 -4.69 6.90 23.24
CA LEU A 75 -3.26 6.91 22.90
C LEU A 75 -2.62 8.19 23.43
N THR A 76 -1.41 8.07 23.96
CA THR A 76 -0.60 9.19 24.44
C THR A 76 0.83 9.09 23.94
N GLY A 77 1.50 10.24 23.77
CA GLY A 77 2.84 10.28 23.20
C GLY A 77 2.85 10.12 21.68
N GLN A 78 4.05 10.13 21.10
CA GLN A 78 4.28 9.94 19.66
C GLN A 78 5.35 8.87 19.44
N PRO A 79 5.24 8.06 18.36
CA PRO A 79 6.29 7.13 17.97
C PRO A 79 7.65 7.83 17.80
N ALA A 80 8.74 7.06 17.86
CA ALA A 80 10.08 7.60 17.61
C ALA A 80 10.19 8.25 16.23
N PHE A 81 11.14 9.19 16.07
CA PHE A 81 11.41 9.81 14.78
C PHE A 81 11.70 8.74 13.71
N GLY A 82 11.07 8.87 12.54
CA GLY A 82 11.18 7.91 11.44
C GLY A 82 10.28 6.67 11.57
N TYR A 83 9.37 6.65 12.54
CA TYR A 83 8.33 5.61 12.66
C TYR A 83 6.93 6.22 12.59
N ARG A 84 5.96 5.42 12.12
CA ARG A 84 4.54 5.81 12.09
C ARG A 84 3.66 4.71 12.64
N LEU A 85 2.59 5.13 13.31
CA LEU A 85 1.52 4.24 13.72
C LEU A 85 0.66 3.87 12.51
N VAL A 86 0.56 2.58 12.21
CA VAL A 86 -0.29 2.06 11.12
C VAL A 86 -1.70 1.84 11.63
N ARG A 87 -1.82 1.08 12.72
CA ARG A 87 -3.11 0.68 13.28
C ARG A 87 -2.99 0.35 14.75
N VAL A 88 -4.09 0.54 15.47
CA VAL A 88 -4.27 0.02 16.83
C VAL A 88 -5.44 -0.94 16.82
N THR A 89 -5.22 -2.15 17.32
CA THR A 89 -6.24 -3.20 17.39
C THR A 89 -6.40 -3.65 18.84
N PRO A 90 -7.54 -3.34 19.49
CA PRO A 90 -7.90 -3.94 20.77
C PRO A 90 -8.48 -5.34 20.56
N ASP A 91 -8.11 -6.25 21.45
CA ASP A 91 -8.59 -7.62 21.52
C ASP A 91 -9.06 -7.95 22.95
N PRO A 92 -10.38 -8.07 23.19
CA PRO A 92 -11.49 -7.95 22.23
C PRO A 92 -11.82 -6.48 21.85
N SER A 93 -12.35 -6.27 20.64
CA SER A 93 -12.77 -4.94 20.16
C SER A 93 -14.16 -4.51 20.62
N THR A 94 -14.97 -5.47 21.08
CA THR A 94 -16.31 -5.27 21.64
C THR A 94 -16.42 -6.04 22.93
N VAL A 95 -16.90 -5.40 23.99
CA VAL A 95 -17.09 -6.03 25.31
C VAL A 95 -18.55 -5.96 25.71
N VAL A 96 -19.03 -7.01 26.37
CA VAL A 96 -20.37 -7.04 26.97
C VAL A 96 -20.27 -6.54 28.40
N LEU A 97 -20.85 -5.39 28.68
CA LEU A 97 -20.94 -4.81 30.01
C LEU A 97 -22.18 -5.30 30.74
N TYR A 98 -22.06 -5.50 32.04
CA TYR A 98 -23.17 -5.82 32.93
C TYR A 98 -23.14 -5.01 34.22
N GLY A 99 -24.32 -4.67 34.74
CA GLY A 99 -24.43 -3.79 35.90
C GLY A 99 -25.80 -3.12 36.05
N ASP A 100 -25.84 -2.12 36.93
CA ASP A 100 -27.02 -1.29 37.17
C ASP A 100 -27.52 -0.62 35.87
N ALA A 101 -28.83 -0.65 35.64
CA ALA A 101 -29.45 -0.08 34.44
C ALA A 101 -29.13 1.42 34.30
N ALA A 102 -29.16 2.17 35.40
CA ALA A 102 -28.84 3.59 35.41
C ALA A 102 -27.37 3.86 35.01
N ALA A 103 -26.43 3.02 35.44
CA ALA A 103 -25.02 3.17 35.10
C ALA A 103 -24.73 2.76 33.66
N LEU A 104 -25.40 1.72 33.15
CA LEU A 104 -25.30 1.30 31.74
C LEU A 104 -25.92 2.30 30.76
N ASP A 105 -26.90 3.09 31.20
CA ASP A 105 -27.45 4.19 30.42
C ASP A 105 -26.50 5.39 30.32
N GLN A 106 -25.62 5.58 31.33
CA GLN A 106 -24.57 6.61 31.30
C GLN A 106 -23.41 6.27 30.36
N VAL A 107 -23.21 4.98 30.02
CA VAL A 107 -22.16 4.57 29.11
C VAL A 107 -22.60 4.86 27.67
N PRO A 108 -21.98 5.84 26.96
CA PRO A 108 -22.19 5.99 25.53
C PRO A 108 -21.74 4.67 24.86
N GLY A 109 -22.18 4.36 23.64
CA GLY A 109 -21.92 3.05 22.99
C GLY A 109 -20.45 2.60 22.83
N SER A 110 -19.49 3.31 23.42
CA SER A 110 -18.08 2.95 23.58
C SER A 110 -17.57 3.16 25.01
N VAL A 111 -16.68 2.29 25.47
CA VAL A 111 -15.93 2.40 26.73
C VAL A 111 -14.46 2.76 26.46
N GLU A 112 -13.87 3.63 27.28
CA GLU A 112 -12.46 4.02 27.14
C GLU A 112 -11.54 3.10 27.95
N THR A 113 -10.31 2.89 27.50
CA THR A 113 -9.25 2.23 28.27
C THR A 113 -8.33 3.24 28.94
N GLU A 114 -7.46 2.74 29.81
CA GLU A 114 -6.24 3.46 30.19
C GLU A 114 -5.45 3.92 28.97
N SER A 115 -4.65 4.97 29.15
CA SER A 115 -3.80 5.52 28.10
C SER A 115 -2.65 4.58 27.76
N LEU A 116 -2.53 4.22 26.48
CA LEU A 116 -1.37 3.54 25.93
C LEU A 116 -0.32 4.57 25.50
N SER A 117 0.85 4.54 26.14
CA SER A 117 1.98 5.35 25.70
C SER A 117 2.65 4.72 24.47
N LEU A 118 2.82 5.52 23.43
CA LEU A 118 3.59 5.19 22.22
C LEU A 118 4.91 5.98 22.17
N GLU A 119 5.28 6.66 23.26
CA GLU A 119 6.42 7.55 23.31
C GLU A 119 7.73 6.82 23.01
N GLY A 120 8.40 7.25 21.94
CA GLY A 120 9.69 6.68 21.54
C GLY A 120 9.61 5.24 21.02
N ALA A 121 8.41 4.73 20.71
CA ALA A 121 8.26 3.38 20.21
C ALA A 121 8.82 3.24 18.78
N THR A 122 9.69 2.24 18.59
CA THR A 122 10.35 1.89 17.31
C THR A 122 9.81 0.59 16.70
N GLY A 123 8.75 0.02 17.26
CA GLY A 123 8.16 -1.23 16.80
C GLY A 123 6.83 -1.51 17.49
N ASN A 124 6.25 -2.67 17.22
CA ASN A 124 4.93 -3.03 17.72
C ASN A 124 4.87 -3.00 19.24
N VAL A 125 3.87 -2.30 19.78
CA VAL A 125 3.65 -2.16 21.23
C VAL A 125 2.43 -2.98 21.62
N GLN A 126 2.64 -3.94 22.52
CA GLN A 126 1.57 -4.73 23.11
C GLN A 126 1.45 -4.41 24.59
N ALA A 127 0.24 -4.03 25.01
CA ALA A 127 -0.05 -3.71 26.40
C ALA A 127 -1.41 -4.27 26.81
N ARG A 128 -1.55 -4.64 28.08
CA ARG A 128 -2.84 -4.95 28.69
C ARG A 128 -3.28 -3.71 29.47
N LEU A 129 -4.39 -3.11 29.03
CA LEU A 129 -4.93 -1.89 29.61
C LEU A 129 -6.22 -2.20 30.33
N GLN A 130 -6.46 -1.53 31.46
CA GLN A 130 -7.75 -1.63 32.14
C GLN A 130 -8.80 -0.76 31.45
N LEU A 131 -10.03 -1.26 31.44
CA LEU A 131 -11.19 -0.51 30.99
C LEU A 131 -11.60 0.48 32.09
N LEU A 132 -11.88 1.72 31.71
CA LEU A 132 -12.39 2.74 32.62
C LEU A 132 -13.93 2.64 32.65
N LEU A 133 -14.43 1.80 33.55
CA LEU A 133 -15.88 1.61 33.74
C LEU A 133 -16.41 2.49 34.89
N PRO A 134 -17.67 2.97 34.81
CA PRO A 134 -18.32 3.62 35.94
C PRO A 134 -18.62 2.61 37.05
N GLU A 135 -18.83 3.11 38.27
CA GLU A 135 -19.18 2.27 39.42
C GLU A 135 -20.46 1.47 39.16
N GLY A 136 -20.47 0.20 39.60
CA GLY A 136 -21.59 -0.72 39.39
C GLY A 136 -21.61 -1.43 38.02
N VAL A 137 -20.64 -1.16 37.13
CA VAL A 137 -20.53 -1.80 35.81
C VAL A 137 -19.25 -2.65 35.70
N ASN A 138 -19.39 -3.87 35.18
CA ASN A 138 -18.29 -4.81 34.96
C ASN A 138 -18.36 -5.39 33.55
N ALA A 139 -17.22 -5.83 33.01
CA ALA A 139 -17.15 -6.47 31.70
C ALA A 139 -17.19 -8.01 31.83
N SER A 140 -17.95 -8.67 30.96
CA SER A 140 -18.14 -10.13 30.99
C SER A 140 -16.86 -10.92 30.74
N GLU A 141 -15.90 -10.35 30.02
CA GLU A 141 -14.61 -10.98 29.66
C GLU A 141 -13.47 -10.48 30.56
N GLY A 142 -13.79 -9.70 31.60
CA GLY A 142 -12.83 -9.04 32.47
C GLY A 142 -12.59 -7.58 32.10
N ASN A 143 -12.15 -6.79 33.08
CA ASN A 143 -11.97 -5.34 32.93
C ASN A 143 -10.61 -4.98 32.29
N SER A 144 -10.02 -5.88 31.50
CA SER A 144 -8.73 -5.69 30.84
C SER A 144 -8.78 -6.11 29.39
N VAL A 145 -8.18 -5.30 28.53
CA VAL A 145 -8.14 -5.53 27.07
C VAL A 145 -6.70 -5.54 26.61
N ALA A 146 -6.34 -6.52 25.78
CA ALA A 146 -5.04 -6.54 25.13
C ALA A 146 -5.08 -5.60 23.93
N VAL A 147 -4.17 -4.65 23.87
CA VAL A 147 -4.06 -3.70 22.76
C VAL A 147 -2.74 -3.93 22.05
N ASN A 148 -2.83 -4.12 20.74
CA ASN A 148 -1.67 -4.17 19.86
C ASN A 148 -1.64 -2.92 18.98
N ALA A 149 -0.63 -2.09 19.18
CA ALA A 149 -0.34 -0.94 18.33
C ALA A 149 0.78 -1.32 17.34
N GLU A 150 0.45 -1.31 16.06
CA GLU A 150 1.35 -1.64 14.97
C GLU A 150 2.08 -0.38 14.51
N ILE A 151 3.41 -0.38 14.66
CA ILE A 151 4.28 0.74 14.32
C ILE A 151 5.29 0.24 13.31
N VAL A 152 5.38 0.95 12.18
CA VAL A 152 6.30 0.61 11.09
C VAL A 152 7.26 1.76 10.84
N PRO A 153 8.50 1.48 10.42
CA PRO A 153 9.41 2.51 9.96
C PRO A 153 8.80 3.22 8.74
N ILE A 154 9.03 4.53 8.66
CA ILE A 154 8.75 5.30 7.47
C ILE A 154 9.86 4.97 6.48
N GLU A 155 9.48 4.49 5.31
CA GLU A 155 10.41 4.30 4.19
C GLU A 155 10.53 5.62 3.43
N ASP A 156 11.76 5.95 3.03
CA ASP A 156 12.07 7.10 2.21
C ASP A 156 12.91 6.67 1.01
N SER A 157 12.83 7.46 -0.08
CA SER A 157 13.54 7.22 -1.33
C SER A 157 14.42 8.43 -1.63
N ARG A 158 15.72 8.20 -1.80
CA ARG A 158 16.70 9.27 -2.05
C ARG A 158 17.61 8.92 -3.21
N THR A 159 17.84 9.90 -4.08
CA THR A 159 18.86 9.79 -5.13
C THR A 159 20.22 10.19 -4.56
N VAL A 160 21.22 9.34 -4.77
CA VAL A 160 22.61 9.55 -4.35
C VAL A 160 23.50 9.49 -5.58
N THR A 161 24.22 10.58 -5.85
CA THR A 161 25.20 10.63 -6.93
C THR A 161 26.53 10.05 -6.44
N LEU A 162 26.96 8.96 -7.07
CA LEU A 162 28.19 8.25 -6.71
C LEU A 162 29.17 8.23 -7.88
N ARG A 163 30.46 8.17 -7.55
CA ARG A 163 31.52 7.89 -8.53
C ARG A 163 31.80 6.38 -8.48
N PRO A 164 31.54 5.65 -9.57
CA PRO A 164 31.80 4.22 -9.57
C PRO A 164 33.29 3.90 -9.47
N ILE A 165 33.61 2.84 -8.74
CA ILE A 165 34.97 2.30 -8.65
C ILE A 165 35.14 1.13 -9.61
N VAL A 166 36.23 1.15 -10.35
CA VAL A 166 36.58 0.08 -11.30
C VAL A 166 37.31 -1.03 -10.55
N ARG A 167 36.81 -2.27 -10.64
CA ARG A 167 37.40 -3.45 -9.99
C ARG A 167 37.89 -4.44 -11.05
N GLY A 168 39.11 -4.95 -10.86
CA GLY A 168 39.71 -5.93 -11.78
C GLY A 168 40.53 -5.34 -12.93
N LEU A 169 41.01 -4.08 -12.80
CA LEU A 169 41.93 -3.48 -13.77
C LEU A 169 43.30 -4.18 -13.72
N GLY A 170 43.81 -4.63 -14.87
CA GLY A 170 45.14 -5.23 -14.97
C GLY A 170 46.27 -4.19 -14.79
N GLU A 171 47.44 -4.63 -14.30
CA GLU A 171 48.59 -3.78 -13.93
C GLU A 171 49.17 -2.91 -15.07
N ASN A 172 48.78 -3.18 -16.33
CA ASN A 172 49.24 -2.44 -17.53
C ASN A 172 48.09 -1.84 -18.36
N LEU A 173 46.90 -1.68 -17.75
CA LEU A 173 45.70 -1.19 -18.42
C LEU A 173 45.23 0.10 -17.73
N LYS A 174 44.77 1.06 -18.52
CA LYS A 174 44.06 2.26 -18.06
C LYS A 174 42.61 2.14 -18.52
N ALA A 175 41.67 2.21 -17.58
CA ALA A 175 40.25 2.31 -17.90
C ALA A 175 39.80 3.75 -17.70
N ASP A 176 39.26 4.35 -18.76
CA ASP A 176 38.48 5.59 -18.68
C ASP A 176 37.01 5.22 -18.86
N PHE A 177 36.13 5.74 -18.01
CA PHE A 177 34.70 5.45 -18.05
C PHE A 177 33.89 6.72 -18.20
N SER A 178 32.80 6.65 -18.97
CA SER A 178 31.87 7.76 -19.18
C SER A 178 30.43 7.25 -19.07
N PRO A 179 29.57 7.90 -18.27
CA PRO A 179 29.83 9.08 -17.42
C PRO A 179 30.64 8.76 -16.14
N GLU A 180 31.31 9.77 -15.58
CA GLU A 180 32.09 9.63 -14.33
C GLU A 180 31.22 9.52 -13.06
N THR A 181 29.95 9.88 -13.18
CA THR A 181 28.98 9.92 -12.08
C THR A 181 27.74 9.14 -12.45
N VAL A 182 27.21 8.42 -11.49
CA VAL A 182 25.99 7.64 -11.63
C VAL A 182 25.05 7.97 -10.47
N ASP A 183 23.78 8.20 -10.80
CA ASP A 183 22.74 8.50 -9.84
C ASP A 183 22.03 7.21 -9.42
N VAL A 184 22.13 6.85 -8.15
CA VAL A 184 21.49 5.66 -7.58
C VAL A 184 20.28 6.09 -6.76
N ILE A 185 19.13 5.48 -7.04
CA ILE A 185 17.91 5.65 -6.24
C ILE A 185 17.90 4.59 -5.15
N MET A 186 18.05 5.03 -3.91
CA MET A 186 18.10 4.19 -2.72
C MET A 186 16.78 4.31 -1.95
N SER A 187 16.20 3.19 -1.52
CA SER A 187 15.03 3.14 -0.65
C SER A 187 15.28 2.34 0.63
N GLY A 188 14.69 2.79 1.73
CA GLY A 188 14.81 2.13 3.03
C GLY A 188 14.28 2.97 4.19
N PRO A 189 14.48 2.53 5.45
CA PRO A 189 14.04 3.25 6.63
C PRO A 189 14.64 4.66 6.72
N LEU A 190 13.80 5.66 6.96
CA LEU A 190 14.18 7.09 7.02
C LEU A 190 15.29 7.36 8.06
N THR A 191 15.28 6.63 9.17
CA THR A 191 16.33 6.76 10.20
C THR A 191 17.70 6.36 9.66
N LEU A 192 17.77 5.23 8.95
CA LEU A 192 19.00 4.76 8.33
C LEU A 192 19.42 5.70 7.20
N MET A 193 18.49 6.10 6.33
CA MET A 193 18.75 7.02 5.22
C MET A 193 19.32 8.37 5.65
N ASN A 194 18.92 8.89 6.83
CA ASN A 194 19.47 10.11 7.41
C ASN A 194 20.86 9.92 8.04
N SER A 195 21.18 8.70 8.48
CA SER A 195 22.50 8.37 9.03
C SER A 195 23.53 7.94 7.98
N LEU A 196 23.10 7.66 6.74
CA LEU A 196 23.98 7.24 5.66
C LEU A 196 24.99 8.33 5.30
N GLY A 197 26.26 7.95 5.32
CA GLY A 197 27.35 8.72 4.74
C GLY A 197 27.50 8.47 3.24
N PRO A 198 28.17 9.37 2.50
CA PRO A 198 28.57 9.14 1.11
C PRO A 198 29.54 7.95 0.96
N ASP A 199 30.18 7.52 2.05
CA ASP A 199 31.10 6.39 2.11
C ASP A 199 30.43 5.05 2.50
N ASP A 200 29.12 5.02 2.76
CA ASP A 200 28.45 3.75 3.09
C ASP A 200 27.93 3.04 1.82
N ILE A 201 27.95 3.73 0.69
CA ILE A 201 27.36 3.27 -0.57
C ILE A 201 28.41 3.41 -1.67
N TYR A 202 28.71 2.32 -2.35
CA TYR A 202 29.66 2.32 -3.46
C TYR A 202 29.10 1.60 -4.68
N ALA A 203 29.27 2.21 -5.85
CA ALA A 203 29.02 1.56 -7.12
C ALA A 203 30.32 0.91 -7.61
N SER A 204 30.28 -0.36 -7.98
CA SER A 204 31.41 -1.12 -8.50
C SER A 204 31.17 -1.54 -9.94
N LEU A 205 32.16 -1.32 -10.80
CA LEU A 205 32.19 -1.86 -12.17
C LEU A 205 33.19 -3.01 -12.20
N ASP A 206 32.70 -4.21 -12.48
CA ASP A 206 33.57 -5.37 -12.66
C ASP A 206 34.08 -5.43 -14.10
N ILE A 207 35.39 -5.28 -14.28
CA ILE A 207 36.08 -5.37 -15.57
C ILE A 207 37.10 -6.51 -15.59
N ASN A 208 36.94 -7.50 -14.69
CA ASN A 208 37.94 -8.53 -14.50
C ASN A 208 38.13 -9.37 -15.78
N GLY A 209 39.39 -9.45 -16.25
CA GLY A 209 39.75 -10.23 -17.44
C GLY A 209 39.49 -9.53 -18.77
N LEU A 210 39.05 -8.26 -18.78
CA LEU A 210 38.86 -7.50 -20.00
C LEU A 210 40.20 -6.95 -20.56
N GLN A 211 40.39 -7.10 -21.87
CA GLN A 211 41.53 -6.55 -22.61
C GLN A 211 41.21 -5.16 -23.16
N ALA A 212 42.19 -4.49 -23.79
CA ALA A 212 41.96 -3.20 -24.43
C ALA A 212 40.79 -3.26 -25.42
N GLY A 213 39.84 -2.33 -25.29
CA GLY A 213 38.57 -2.35 -26.01
C GLY A 213 37.52 -1.43 -25.39
N ASN A 214 36.36 -1.34 -26.03
CA ASN A 214 35.19 -0.62 -25.53
C ASN A 214 34.16 -1.62 -24.98
N TYR A 215 33.70 -1.39 -23.76
CA TYR A 215 32.73 -2.25 -23.09
C TYR A 215 31.61 -1.43 -22.50
N VAL A 216 30.41 -2.00 -22.51
CA VAL A 216 29.23 -1.44 -21.87
C VAL A 216 28.93 -2.32 -20.66
N ILE A 217 29.04 -1.76 -19.45
CA ILE A 217 28.97 -2.52 -18.20
C ILE A 217 27.90 -1.91 -17.31
N GLU A 218 27.08 -2.77 -16.70
CA GLU A 218 26.09 -2.39 -15.71
C GLU A 218 26.77 -2.20 -14.35
N PRO A 219 26.71 -1.01 -13.74
CA PRO A 219 27.30 -0.79 -12.43
C PRO A 219 26.52 -1.56 -11.35
N ASN A 220 27.23 -2.24 -10.45
CA ASN A 220 26.64 -2.92 -9.31
C ASN A 220 26.76 -2.06 -8.05
N VAL A 221 25.63 -1.78 -7.39
CA VAL A 221 25.59 -0.97 -6.17
C VAL A 221 25.71 -1.87 -4.94
N ILE A 222 26.64 -1.53 -4.06
CA ILE A 222 26.85 -2.18 -2.78
C ILE A 222 26.51 -1.16 -1.69
N GLY A 223 25.57 -1.51 -0.82
CA GLY A 223 25.13 -0.67 0.29
C GLY A 223 24.91 -1.46 1.59
N PRO A 224 24.57 -0.77 2.68
CA PRO A 224 24.38 -1.39 4.00
C PRO A 224 23.07 -2.18 4.10
N GLU A 225 22.95 -3.00 5.15
CA GLU A 225 21.75 -3.81 5.39
C GLU A 225 20.49 -2.95 5.55
N ASN A 226 19.35 -3.48 5.09
CA ASN A 226 18.03 -2.84 5.12
C ASN A 226 17.85 -1.60 4.24
N ILE A 227 18.81 -1.30 3.36
CA ILE A 227 18.66 -0.29 2.31
C ILE A 227 18.83 -0.98 0.95
N ARG A 228 17.94 -0.65 0.02
CA ARG A 228 17.86 -1.30 -1.29
C ARG A 228 18.06 -0.26 -2.38
N ALA A 229 18.78 -0.62 -3.43
CA ALA A 229 18.81 0.16 -4.66
C ALA A 229 17.56 -0.18 -5.48
N GLU A 230 16.69 0.80 -5.72
CA GLU A 230 15.52 0.64 -6.60
C GLU A 230 15.87 0.87 -8.06
N GLY A 231 16.88 1.69 -8.32
CA GLY A 231 17.29 2.00 -9.68
C GLY A 231 18.64 2.72 -9.74
N ILE A 232 19.22 2.72 -10.92
CA ILE A 232 20.51 3.35 -11.21
C ILE A 232 20.46 4.02 -12.58
N LEU A 233 20.92 5.27 -12.66
CA LEU A 233 20.89 6.11 -13.85
C LEU A 233 22.28 6.71 -14.13
N PRO A 234 22.90 6.46 -15.28
CA PRO A 234 22.46 5.52 -16.32
C PRO A 234 22.58 4.05 -15.88
N GLU A 235 21.77 3.17 -16.48
CA GLU A 235 21.80 1.72 -16.23
C GLU A 235 23.08 1.05 -16.74
N THR A 236 23.72 1.64 -17.75
CA THR A 236 24.98 1.16 -18.34
C THR A 236 26.01 2.28 -18.43
N VAL A 237 27.28 1.94 -18.19
CA VAL A 237 28.43 2.83 -18.30
C VAL A 237 29.38 2.31 -19.38
N GLU A 238 29.83 3.20 -20.26
CA GLU A 238 30.84 2.87 -21.26
C GLU A 238 32.23 2.93 -20.63
N VAL A 239 33.00 1.85 -20.74
CA VAL A 239 34.37 1.73 -20.25
C VAL A 239 35.30 1.50 -21.43
N VAL A 240 36.26 2.42 -21.61
CA VAL A 240 37.31 2.34 -22.63
C VAL A 240 38.61 1.93 -21.94
N ILE A 241 39.08 0.73 -22.26
CA ILE A 241 40.33 0.18 -21.73
C ILE A 241 41.45 0.40 -22.75
N THR A 242 42.51 1.08 -22.35
CA THR A 242 43.73 1.31 -23.14
C THR A 242 44.94 0.65 -22.49
N SER A 243 45.85 0.11 -23.29
CA SER A 243 47.11 -0.45 -22.80
C SER A 243 48.13 0.66 -22.54
N LEU A 244 48.72 0.68 -21.34
CA LEU A 244 49.80 1.61 -20.97
C LEU A 244 51.19 1.17 -21.45
N VAL A 245 51.28 0.26 -22.43
CA VAL A 245 52.57 -0.16 -22.96
C VAL A 245 53.22 1.00 -23.72
N THR A 246 54.24 1.60 -23.11
CA THR A 246 55.22 2.40 -23.84
C THR A 246 55.81 1.48 -24.92
N PRO A 247 55.73 1.82 -26.22
CA PRO A 247 56.46 1.06 -27.22
C PRO A 247 57.94 1.18 -26.88
N THR A 248 58.53 0.11 -26.36
CA THR A 248 59.98 0.03 -26.26
C THR A 248 60.46 -0.05 -27.70
N LEU A 249 60.98 1.07 -28.21
CA LEU A 249 61.67 1.10 -29.49
C LEU A 249 62.76 0.03 -29.44
N SER A 250 62.53 -1.09 -30.10
CA SER A 250 63.57 -2.05 -30.42
C SER A 250 64.55 -1.33 -31.35
N THR A 251 65.63 -0.81 -30.76
CA THR A 251 66.79 -0.27 -31.47
C THR A 251 67.26 -1.31 -32.49
N PRO A 252 67.40 -0.96 -33.78
CA PRO A 252 67.93 -1.89 -34.77
C PRO A 252 69.34 -2.32 -34.37
N GLY A 253 69.55 -3.63 -34.24
CA GLY A 253 70.88 -4.20 -34.05
C GLY A 253 71.81 -3.76 -35.17
N GLY A 254 72.95 -3.19 -34.80
CA GLY A 254 74.01 -2.84 -35.72
C GLY A 254 74.49 -4.06 -36.50
N GLY A 255 74.37 -3.97 -37.83
CA GLY A 255 74.87 -4.96 -38.78
C GLY A 255 75.46 -4.26 -39.99
N THR A 256 76.78 -4.08 -39.92
CA THR A 256 77.79 -4.02 -40.99
C THR A 256 77.37 -3.53 -42.40
N ILE A 257 77.96 -2.40 -42.78
CA ILE A 257 78.04 -1.83 -44.13
C ILE A 257 78.77 -2.79 -45.10
N PRO A 258 78.25 -3.06 -46.32
CA PRO A 258 79.06 -3.40 -47.47
C PRO A 258 79.18 -2.23 -48.49
N PRO A 259 80.25 -2.20 -49.32
CA PRO A 259 80.68 -1.05 -50.12
C PRO A 259 79.86 -0.85 -51.43
N PRO A 260 80.10 0.26 -52.18
CA PRO A 260 79.13 0.79 -53.14
C PRO A 260 79.21 0.11 -54.50
N SER A 261 78.08 0.02 -55.19
CA SER A 261 78.02 -0.27 -56.62
C SER A 261 77.42 0.91 -57.37
N THR A 262 78.26 1.50 -58.21
CA THR A 262 77.93 2.47 -59.25
C THR A 262 77.16 1.79 -60.37
N VAL A 263 76.02 2.35 -60.79
CA VAL A 263 75.63 2.50 -62.21
C VAL A 263 74.57 3.61 -62.33
N THR A 264 74.81 4.51 -63.27
CA THR A 264 74.00 5.68 -63.65
C THR A 264 73.12 5.33 -64.88
N PRO A 265 72.37 6.28 -65.46
CA PRO A 265 70.92 6.44 -65.39
C PRO A 265 70.18 5.96 -66.65
N ASP A 266 68.83 5.90 -66.64
CA ASP A 266 68.08 6.41 -67.79
C ASP A 266 66.57 6.70 -67.53
N THR A 267 66.17 7.84 -68.08
CA THR A 267 64.86 8.26 -68.65
C THR A 267 63.53 8.27 -67.85
N VAL A 268 63.12 9.52 -67.54
CA VAL A 268 61.77 10.15 -67.58
C VAL A 268 61.25 10.15 -69.05
N PRO A 269 59.94 10.18 -69.45
CA PRO A 269 58.78 10.98 -68.98
C PRO A 269 57.47 10.14 -68.87
N THR A 270 56.23 10.57 -68.58
CA THR A 270 55.44 11.76 -68.94
C THR A 270 54.16 11.82 -68.08
N ALA A 271 53.63 13.04 -67.94
CA ALA A 271 52.41 13.48 -67.27
C ALA A 271 51.06 12.91 -67.77
N SER A 272 50.01 13.02 -66.94
CA SER A 272 48.63 13.46 -67.29
C SER A 272 47.77 13.50 -66.01
N SER A 273 47.38 14.62 -65.41
CA SER A 273 46.35 15.62 -65.78
C SER A 273 44.88 15.22 -65.52
N GLY A 274 44.38 15.55 -64.31
CA GLY A 274 43.04 16.11 -63.94
C GLY A 274 41.72 15.37 -64.28
N PRO A 275 40.54 15.90 -63.89
CA PRO A 275 40.19 16.77 -62.76
C PRO A 275 38.96 16.28 -61.92
N THR A 276 38.78 16.88 -60.72
CA THR A 276 37.52 17.09 -59.93
C THR A 276 36.47 17.84 -60.78
N PRO A 277 35.14 18.02 -60.48
CA PRO A 277 34.29 17.74 -59.29
C PRO A 277 32.98 16.97 -59.62
N THR A 278 32.10 16.71 -58.63
CA THR A 278 30.68 17.09 -58.71
C THR A 278 30.03 17.03 -57.32
N ALA A 279 29.52 18.18 -56.89
CA ALA A 279 28.50 18.34 -55.85
C ALA A 279 27.11 18.23 -56.49
N THR A 280 26.12 17.69 -55.78
CA THR A 280 24.67 17.80 -56.05
C THR A 280 23.98 17.54 -54.71
N SER A 281 23.57 18.59 -53.99
CA SER A 281 22.30 19.33 -54.08
C SER A 281 21.11 18.59 -53.46
N ALA A 282 20.71 19.15 -52.30
CA ALA A 282 19.38 19.42 -51.77
C ALA A 282 18.14 19.07 -52.62
N VAL A 283 17.15 18.47 -51.95
CA VAL A 283 15.68 18.63 -52.12
C VAL A 283 15.09 18.32 -50.72
N ALA A 284 14.65 19.30 -49.92
CA ALA A 284 13.36 19.99 -49.93
C ALA A 284 12.15 19.15 -49.46
N SER A 285 11.67 19.48 -48.25
CA SER A 285 10.26 19.48 -47.80
C SER A 285 9.29 20.03 -48.87
N PRO A 286 7.94 19.82 -48.84
CA PRO A 286 7.08 19.82 -47.65
C PRO A 286 5.83 18.89 -47.66
N ALA A 287 5.20 18.72 -46.49
CA ALA A 287 3.74 18.54 -46.23
C ALA A 287 3.61 18.23 -44.72
N GLU A 288 3.24 19.16 -43.86
CA GLU A 288 1.87 19.64 -43.62
C GLU A 288 0.86 18.50 -43.50
N THR A 289 0.66 18.01 -42.28
CA THR A 289 -0.65 17.53 -41.82
C THR A 289 -0.76 17.82 -40.32
N GLU A 290 -1.54 18.84 -40.08
CA GLU A 290 -2.17 19.31 -38.86
C GLU A 290 -2.87 18.18 -38.08
N VAL A 291 -2.65 18.11 -36.76
CA VAL A 291 -3.52 17.39 -35.82
C VAL A 291 -3.75 18.29 -34.59
N PRO A 292 -5.00 18.53 -34.16
CA PRO A 292 -5.41 19.68 -33.35
C PRO A 292 -5.21 19.53 -31.83
N PRO A 293 -5.30 20.63 -31.05
CA PRO A 293 -5.13 20.62 -29.60
C PRO A 293 -6.39 20.12 -28.86
N LEU A 294 -6.18 19.28 -27.83
CA LEU A 294 -7.25 18.88 -26.93
C LEU A 294 -7.66 20.07 -26.05
N SER A 295 -8.90 20.49 -26.24
CA SER A 295 -9.53 21.63 -25.60
C SER A 295 -9.90 21.36 -24.14
N THR A 296 -9.61 22.34 -23.31
CA THR A 296 -10.27 22.64 -22.04
C THR A 296 -11.78 22.76 -22.22
N PRO A 297 -12.61 22.42 -21.22
CA PRO A 297 -13.94 23.00 -21.09
C PRO A 297 -13.94 24.09 -20.02
N ARG A 298 -14.29 25.31 -20.43
CA ARG A 298 -14.80 26.37 -19.54
C ARG A 298 -16.06 26.97 -20.18
N ARG A 299 -16.97 27.41 -19.29
CA ARG A 299 -18.22 28.20 -19.49
C ARG A 299 -19.48 27.32 -19.47
N THR A 300 -20.61 27.72 -18.88
CA THR A 300 -21.04 29.01 -18.33
C THR A 300 -22.24 28.80 -17.40
N ALA A 301 -22.46 29.77 -16.52
CA ALA A 301 -23.66 29.95 -15.73
C ALA A 301 -24.96 30.06 -16.57
N THR A 302 -26.09 29.69 -15.96
CA THR A 302 -27.41 30.30 -16.22
C THR A 302 -28.18 30.33 -14.91
N ALA A 303 -28.65 31.52 -14.57
CA ALA A 303 -29.58 31.80 -13.48
C ALA A 303 -31.03 31.64 -13.96
N SER A 304 -31.94 31.25 -13.06
CA SER A 304 -33.37 31.60 -13.08
C SER A 304 -34.00 31.40 -11.70
N ALA A 305 -34.09 32.51 -10.98
CA ALA A 305 -35.27 33.11 -10.32
C ALA A 305 -36.43 32.27 -9.70
N THR A 306 -36.76 32.68 -8.46
CA THR A 306 -38.10 32.91 -7.85
C THR A 306 -38.87 31.78 -7.16
N SER A 307 -38.91 31.84 -5.82
CA SER A 307 -40.11 32.01 -4.94
C SER A 307 -39.60 32.02 -3.47
N GLU A 308 -39.53 33.14 -2.74
CA GLU A 308 -40.56 33.86 -1.98
C GLU A 308 -41.04 33.16 -0.67
N ALA A 309 -41.26 33.97 0.38
CA ALA A 309 -41.73 33.72 1.77
C ALA A 309 -40.62 33.64 2.84
N THR A 310 -40.23 34.68 3.60
CA THR A 310 -40.93 35.64 4.50
C THR A 310 -40.90 35.22 5.99
N ALA A 311 -40.34 36.11 6.82
CA ALA A 311 -40.58 36.37 8.27
C ALA A 311 -40.11 35.30 9.28
N THR A 312 -39.66 35.56 10.52
CA THR A 312 -39.31 36.72 11.38
C THR A 312 -38.82 36.09 12.71
N PRO A 313 -37.94 36.73 13.51
CA PRO A 313 -37.51 36.21 14.81
C PRO A 313 -38.39 36.66 16.00
N THR A 314 -38.35 35.85 17.07
CA THR A 314 -38.67 36.17 18.49
C THR A 314 -40.16 36.38 18.84
N PRO A 315 -40.60 36.16 20.10
CA PRO A 315 -40.21 36.95 21.29
C PRO A 315 -39.37 36.23 22.35
#